data_AF-A0A7J5UZ92-F1
#
_entry.id   AF-A0A7J5UZ92-F1
#
_cell.length_a   1.000
_cell.length_b   1.000
_cell.length_c   1.000
_cell.angle_alpha   90.00
_cell.angle_beta   90.00
_cell.angle_gamma   90.00
#
_symmetry.space_group_name_H-M   'P 1'
#
loop_
_entity.id
_entity.type
_entity.pdbx_description
1 polymer ?
#
loop_
_entity_poly.entity_id
_entity_poly.type
_entity_poly.pdbx_seq_one_letter_code
_entity_poly.pdbx_strand_id
1 'polypeptide(L)'
;MKKIHLFVVLLFLSSATFLTSCQKDEVLNPEPTINFKGGSTYTAADVSIKAGESITVGINAAQNADTKSKLKTFTVVLTQNNTPVTLINNTLDENQEAVYSQDFEITFPNVGEVSLVARVTDADGKFAEVSFKVTVEQAGVAVKKKTNVEFGSFNDAIGSFYATSNETVYTISGAANNQALVNIIFFKGATNGNTIAAPDDTDAATIDEFNLDTWTTKKKTRFIKVSMTAAEFDAIGGVYSFPEFSDASASSKANQLAAGNVIYFKTEEGKRGYAKVIDLYLKGDKAKFDFIVEQ
;
A
#
# COMPACT_ATOMS: atom_id res chain seq x y z
N MET A 1 91.22 -60.20 -28.73
CA MET A 1 90.92 -59.30 -29.87
C MET A 1 89.84 -58.32 -29.44
N LYS A 2 90.00 -57.05 -29.87
CA LYS A 2 89.05 -55.93 -29.89
C LYS A 2 88.58 -55.30 -28.57
N LYS A 3 89.13 -54.10 -28.36
CA LYS A 3 88.73 -53.01 -27.47
C LYS A 3 87.40 -52.39 -27.93
N ILE A 4 86.56 -51.95 -27.00
CA ILE A 4 85.59 -50.87 -27.21
C ILE A 4 85.59 -49.99 -25.94
N HIS A 5 85.76 -48.68 -26.14
CA HIS A 5 85.76 -47.63 -25.13
C HIS A 5 84.36 -47.00 -25.01
N LEU A 6 84.13 -46.34 -23.85
CA LEU A 6 83.72 -44.93 -23.72
C LEU A 6 82.35 -44.63 -23.05
N PHE A 7 82.37 -43.57 -22.22
CA PHE A 7 81.27 -42.77 -21.60
C PHE A 7 80.55 -43.40 -20.36
N VAL A 8 80.26 -42.73 -19.22
CA VAL A 8 80.56 -41.38 -18.69
C VAL A 8 80.01 -41.21 -17.24
N VAL A 9 80.59 -40.26 -16.47
CA VAL A 9 80.02 -39.45 -15.34
C VAL A 9 79.74 -40.13 -13.98
N LEU A 10 80.53 -39.86 -12.92
CA LEU A 10 80.53 -38.74 -11.93
C LEU A 10 79.26 -38.70 -11.02
N LEU A 11 79.29 -39.03 -9.72
CA LEU A 11 79.93 -38.44 -8.53
C LEU A 11 78.99 -37.48 -7.73
N PHE A 12 78.55 -37.98 -6.57
CA PHE A 12 78.40 -37.34 -5.24
C PHE A 12 77.30 -36.32 -4.85
N LEU A 13 76.67 -36.67 -3.72
CA LEU A 13 76.32 -35.89 -2.51
C LEU A 13 75.63 -34.52 -2.63
N SER A 14 74.47 -34.36 -1.98
CA SER A 14 74.22 -33.23 -1.06
C SER A 14 72.85 -33.28 -0.35
N SER A 15 72.93 -33.07 0.97
CA SER A 15 72.01 -32.31 1.84
C SER A 15 70.50 -32.54 1.74
N ALA A 16 69.95 -33.26 2.73
CA ALA A 16 68.55 -33.12 3.12
C ALA A 16 68.36 -31.77 3.84
N THR A 17 67.91 -30.76 3.12
CA THR A 17 67.42 -29.50 3.69
C THR A 17 65.96 -29.68 4.12
N PHE A 18 65.69 -29.35 5.38
CA PHE A 18 64.37 -29.25 5.96
C PHE A 18 63.60 -28.13 5.26
N LEU A 19 62.61 -28.48 4.44
CA LEU A 19 61.57 -27.55 4.01
C LEU A 19 60.45 -27.59 5.05
N THR A 20 60.52 -26.68 6.02
CA THR A 20 59.36 -26.33 6.84
C THR A 20 58.41 -25.55 5.95
N SER A 21 57.51 -26.26 5.28
CA SER A 21 56.34 -25.64 4.68
C SER A 21 55.52 -25.06 5.84
N CYS A 22 55.55 -23.74 6.01
CA CYS A 22 54.47 -23.04 6.69
C CYS A 22 53.21 -23.33 5.87
N GLN A 23 52.44 -24.33 6.28
CA GLN A 23 51.03 -24.35 5.94
C GLN A 23 50.48 -23.05 6.52
N LYS A 24 50.13 -22.11 5.64
CA LYS A 24 49.28 -20.99 6.02
C LYS A 24 48.00 -21.66 6.52
N ASP A 25 47.75 -21.58 7.82
CA ASP A 25 46.51 -22.08 8.39
C ASP A 25 45.36 -21.50 7.57
N GLU A 26 44.55 -22.37 6.97
CA GLU A 26 43.38 -21.94 6.20
C GLU A 26 42.43 -21.23 7.15
N VAL A 27 42.21 -19.95 6.92
CA VAL A 27 41.21 -19.18 7.65
C VAL A 27 39.84 -19.73 7.27
N LEU A 28 39.17 -20.33 8.26
CA LEU A 28 37.82 -20.84 8.12
C LEU A 28 36.85 -19.64 8.02
N ASN A 29 36.15 -19.51 6.89
CA ASN A 29 35.23 -18.39 6.57
C ASN A 29 35.91 -17.02 6.40
N PRO A 30 36.62 -16.78 5.30
CA PRO A 30 37.30 -15.50 5.05
C PRO A 30 36.36 -14.35 4.64
N GLU A 31 35.04 -14.57 4.63
CA GLU A 31 34.05 -13.61 4.16
C GLU A 31 33.78 -12.50 5.18
N PRO A 32 33.41 -11.28 4.72
CA PRO A 32 32.90 -10.24 5.62
C PRO A 32 31.54 -10.66 6.22
N THR A 33 31.04 -9.86 7.17
CA THR A 33 29.71 -10.05 7.75
C THR A 33 28.77 -8.93 7.35
N ILE A 34 27.49 -9.24 7.18
CA ILE A 34 26.42 -8.28 6.92
C ILE A 34 25.13 -8.77 7.58
N ASN A 35 24.41 -7.85 8.22
CA ASN A 35 23.13 -8.12 8.87
C ASN A 35 22.17 -6.95 8.69
N PHE A 36 20.86 -7.25 8.63
CA PHE A 36 19.84 -6.23 8.80
C PHE A 36 19.82 -5.72 10.25
N LYS A 37 19.59 -4.42 10.44
CA LYS A 37 19.27 -3.85 11.75
C LYS A 37 17.89 -4.32 12.16
N GLY A 38 17.75 -4.80 13.40
CA GLY A 38 16.45 -5.14 13.99
C GLY A 38 15.83 -3.97 14.75
N GLY A 39 14.61 -4.17 15.25
CA GLY A 39 13.84 -3.17 16.00
C GLY A 39 12.62 -2.68 15.22
N SER A 40 11.68 -2.00 15.91
CA SER A 40 10.40 -1.58 15.33
C SER A 40 10.53 -0.56 14.19
N THR A 41 11.68 0.11 14.08
CA THR A 41 11.97 1.08 13.03
C THR A 41 12.36 0.43 11.71
N TYR A 42 12.90 -0.79 11.72
CA TYR A 42 13.54 -1.40 10.55
C TYR A 42 12.79 -2.64 10.07
N THR A 43 12.74 -2.81 8.75
CA THR A 43 12.33 -4.05 8.11
C THR A 43 13.55 -4.94 7.91
N ALA A 44 13.53 -6.13 8.48
CA ALA A 44 14.66 -7.08 8.50
C ALA A 44 14.26 -8.51 8.10
N ALA A 45 13.01 -8.70 7.67
CA ALA A 45 12.43 -9.99 7.27
C ALA A 45 11.32 -9.75 6.24
N ASP A 46 10.79 -10.84 5.68
CA ASP A 46 9.71 -10.80 4.70
C ASP A 46 8.52 -9.97 5.22
N VAL A 47 8.02 -9.06 4.38
CA VAL A 47 6.95 -8.13 4.75
C VAL A 47 5.92 -8.00 3.63
N SER A 48 4.68 -7.72 4.00
CA SER A 48 3.62 -7.32 3.06
C SER A 48 3.24 -5.87 3.32
N ILE A 49 3.22 -5.07 2.25
CA ILE A 49 2.90 -3.64 2.26
C ILE A 49 1.95 -3.32 1.12
N LYS A 50 1.34 -2.14 1.14
CA LYS A 50 0.51 -1.66 0.03
C LYS A 50 1.34 -0.82 -0.95
N ALA A 51 0.92 -0.84 -2.22
CA ALA A 51 1.51 0.01 -3.24
C ALA A 51 1.50 1.49 -2.81
N GLY A 52 2.65 2.15 -2.90
CA GLY A 52 2.89 3.52 -2.45
C GLY A 52 3.46 3.63 -1.02
N GLU A 53 3.49 2.56 -0.24
CA GLU A 53 4.15 2.55 1.07
C GLU A 53 5.67 2.44 0.95
N SER A 54 6.34 2.90 2.00
CA SER A 54 7.79 2.82 2.18
C SER A 54 8.16 1.84 3.28
N ILE A 55 9.35 1.25 3.17
CA ILE A 55 10.02 0.56 4.28
C ILE A 55 11.36 1.24 4.57
N THR A 56 11.76 1.22 5.83
CA THR A 56 13.12 1.58 6.25
C THR A 56 13.94 0.32 6.45
N VAL A 57 15.09 0.23 5.79
CA VAL A 57 16.05 -0.86 5.93
C VAL A 57 17.32 -0.30 6.54
N GLY A 58 17.83 -0.98 7.57
CA GLY A 58 19.11 -0.66 8.17
C GLY A 58 20.08 -1.81 7.96
N ILE A 59 21.35 -1.49 7.70
CA ILE A 59 22.41 -2.46 7.49
C ILE A 59 23.55 -2.20 8.48
N ASN A 60 24.11 -3.29 9.01
CA ASN A 60 25.41 -3.31 9.65
C ASN A 60 26.29 -4.35 8.95
N ALA A 61 27.47 -3.94 8.52
CA ALA A 61 28.49 -4.81 7.96
C ALA A 61 29.83 -4.61 8.67
N ALA A 62 30.63 -5.67 8.74
CA ALA A 62 31.98 -5.61 9.29
C ALA A 62 32.91 -6.49 8.48
N GLN A 63 34.17 -6.06 8.37
CA GLN A 63 35.23 -6.90 7.84
C GLN A 63 35.36 -8.20 8.63
N ASN A 64 35.93 -9.21 7.99
CA ASN A 64 36.24 -10.46 8.67
C ASN A 64 37.21 -10.23 9.83
N ALA A 65 36.97 -10.90 10.96
CA ALA A 65 37.75 -10.70 12.17
C ALA A 65 39.18 -11.25 12.05
N ASP A 66 39.42 -12.25 11.21
CA ASP A 66 40.70 -12.94 11.08
C ASP A 66 41.52 -12.39 9.92
N THR A 67 40.92 -12.20 8.75
CA THR A 67 41.64 -11.68 7.57
C THR A 67 41.87 -10.17 7.63
N LYS A 68 41.01 -9.42 8.33
CA LYS A 68 40.98 -7.94 8.34
C LYS A 68 40.95 -7.34 6.93
N SER A 69 40.40 -8.06 5.97
CA SER A 69 40.24 -7.61 4.60
C SER A 69 39.23 -6.47 4.58
N LYS A 70 39.70 -5.28 4.18
CA LYS A 70 38.93 -4.03 4.19
C LYS A 70 37.69 -4.15 3.32
N LEU A 71 36.53 -3.71 3.83
CA LEU A 71 35.32 -3.57 3.05
C LEU A 71 35.53 -2.55 1.92
N LYS A 72 35.05 -2.83 0.71
CA LYS A 72 35.25 -1.97 -0.46
C LYS A 72 33.98 -1.48 -1.11
N THR A 73 32.99 -2.35 -1.26
CA THR A 73 31.73 -1.96 -1.90
C THR A 73 30.54 -2.45 -1.12
N PHE A 74 29.50 -1.63 -1.10
CA PHE A 74 28.18 -1.99 -0.59
C PHE A 74 27.15 -1.77 -1.70
N THR A 75 26.35 -2.80 -1.98
CA THR A 75 25.32 -2.73 -3.01
C THR A 75 23.97 -3.19 -2.48
N VAL A 76 22.91 -2.55 -2.97
CA VAL A 76 21.53 -3.01 -2.77
C VAL A 76 20.89 -3.17 -4.13
N VAL A 77 20.40 -4.37 -4.40
CA VAL A 77 19.71 -4.73 -5.64
C VAL A 77 18.27 -5.12 -5.29
N LEU A 78 17.34 -4.48 -5.99
CA LEU A 78 15.93 -4.81 -5.98
C LEU A 78 15.62 -5.61 -7.24
N THR A 79 15.05 -6.80 -7.10
CA THR A 79 14.66 -7.63 -8.24
C THR A 79 13.14 -7.79 -8.26
N GLN A 80 12.50 -7.36 -9.34
CA GLN A 80 11.07 -7.54 -9.59
C GLN A 80 10.90 -8.16 -10.99
N ASN A 81 10.06 -9.19 -11.12
CA ASN A 81 9.83 -9.89 -12.40
C ASN A 81 11.14 -10.31 -13.10
N ASN A 82 12.10 -10.84 -12.35
CA ASN A 82 13.45 -11.23 -12.82
C ASN A 82 14.27 -10.08 -13.44
N THR A 83 13.86 -8.82 -13.24
CA THR A 83 14.61 -7.63 -13.66
C THR A 83 15.30 -7.02 -12.44
N PRO A 84 16.64 -7.11 -12.33
CA PRO A 84 17.37 -6.48 -11.24
C PRO A 84 17.55 -4.98 -11.49
N VAL A 85 17.38 -4.19 -10.43
CA VAL A 85 17.61 -2.74 -10.39
C VAL A 85 18.53 -2.45 -9.22
N THR A 86 19.70 -1.87 -9.49
CA THR A 86 20.63 -1.44 -8.45
C THR A 86 20.12 -0.14 -7.83
N LEU A 87 19.75 -0.18 -6.55
CA LEU A 87 19.30 0.98 -5.80
C LEU A 87 20.46 1.74 -5.17
N ILE A 88 21.44 1.00 -4.65
CA ILE A 88 22.62 1.54 -3.98
C ILE A 88 23.85 0.83 -4.53
N ASN A 89 24.90 1.61 -4.82
CA ASN A 89 26.21 1.10 -5.20
C ASN A 89 27.28 2.06 -4.68
N ASN A 90 27.73 1.84 -3.45
CA ASN A 90 28.67 2.69 -2.76
C ASN A 90 30.06 2.08 -2.77
N THR A 91 31.06 2.91 -3.04
CA THR A 91 32.46 2.62 -2.70
C THR A 91 32.72 3.13 -1.29
N LEU A 92 33.28 2.29 -0.43
CA LEU A 92 33.52 2.59 0.97
C LEU A 92 34.87 3.30 1.15
N ASP A 93 34.88 4.35 1.98
CA ASP A 93 36.09 5.11 2.31
C ASP A 93 36.83 4.54 3.52
N GLU A 94 38.00 5.12 3.84
CA GLU A 94 38.87 4.68 4.93
C GLU A 94 38.19 4.63 6.32
N ASN A 95 37.12 5.40 6.53
CA ASN A 95 36.37 5.39 7.79
C ASN A 95 35.33 4.25 7.84
N GLN A 96 35.05 3.61 6.72
CA GLN A 96 34.02 2.58 6.52
C GLN A 96 34.60 1.19 6.21
N GLU A 97 35.90 1.11 5.95
CA GLU A 97 36.61 -0.11 5.55
C GLU A 97 36.63 -1.22 6.63
N ALA A 98 36.44 -0.87 7.91
CA ALA A 98 36.38 -1.86 9.00
C ALA A 98 34.95 -2.23 9.41
N VAL A 99 34.07 -1.22 9.51
CA VAL A 99 32.66 -1.35 9.87
C VAL A 99 31.87 -0.37 9.02
N TYR A 100 30.73 -0.81 8.51
CA TYR A 100 29.83 -0.01 7.71
C TYR A 100 28.41 -0.08 8.26
N SER A 101 27.74 1.07 8.30
CA SER A 101 26.34 1.16 8.72
C SER A 101 25.62 2.18 7.86
N GLN A 102 24.48 1.79 7.32
CA GLN A 102 23.63 2.66 6.51
C GLN A 102 22.17 2.34 6.76
N ASP A 103 21.36 3.39 6.85
CA ASP A 103 19.91 3.30 6.80
C ASP A 103 19.44 3.92 5.48
N PHE A 104 18.42 3.31 4.87
CA PHE A 104 17.80 3.82 3.66
C PHE A 104 16.31 3.48 3.65
N GLU A 105 15.54 4.32 2.96
CA GLU A 105 14.11 4.15 2.76
C GLU A 105 13.83 3.79 1.30
N ILE A 106 12.91 2.85 1.07
CA ILE A 106 12.49 2.44 -0.27
C ILE A 106 10.97 2.51 -0.33
N THR A 107 10.46 3.24 -1.32
CA THR A 107 9.03 3.29 -1.66
C THR A 107 8.71 2.29 -2.77
N PHE A 108 7.61 1.57 -2.64
CA PHE A 108 7.20 0.54 -3.59
C PHE A 108 5.92 0.93 -4.33
N PRO A 109 6.01 1.54 -5.53
CA PRO A 109 4.83 2.08 -6.22
C PRO A 109 3.98 1.03 -6.93
N ASN A 110 4.54 -0.14 -7.24
CA ASN A 110 3.91 -1.15 -8.10
C ASN A 110 3.66 -2.44 -7.34
N VAL A 111 2.50 -3.04 -7.59
CA VAL A 111 2.12 -4.35 -7.03
C VAL A 111 3.03 -5.48 -7.50
N GLY A 112 3.17 -6.50 -6.65
CA GLY A 112 3.90 -7.73 -6.95
C GLY A 112 4.93 -8.09 -5.90
N GLU A 113 5.61 -9.21 -6.10
CA GLU A 113 6.69 -9.65 -5.23
C GLU A 113 8.03 -9.05 -5.68
N VAL A 114 8.80 -8.61 -4.70
CA VAL A 114 10.11 -8.01 -4.88
C VAL A 114 11.11 -8.69 -3.96
N SER A 115 12.30 -9.01 -4.48
CA SER A 115 13.43 -9.49 -3.67
C SER A 115 14.43 -8.36 -3.48
N LEU A 116 14.75 -8.04 -2.22
CA LEU A 116 15.81 -7.10 -1.88
C LEU A 116 17.04 -7.88 -1.43
N VAL A 117 18.19 -7.59 -2.04
CA VAL A 117 19.47 -8.20 -1.70
C VAL A 117 20.46 -7.08 -1.38
N ALA A 118 21.03 -7.13 -0.19
CA ALA A 118 22.13 -6.26 0.22
C ALA A 118 23.42 -7.09 0.25
N ARG A 119 24.48 -6.58 -0.39
CA ARG A 119 25.79 -7.23 -0.48
C ARG A 119 26.88 -6.29 0.00
N VAL A 120 27.84 -6.82 0.73
CA VAL A 120 29.12 -6.16 0.99
C VAL A 120 30.26 -6.99 0.40
N THR A 121 31.21 -6.35 -0.27
CA THR A 121 32.40 -6.99 -0.84
C THR A 121 33.66 -6.38 -0.25
N ASP A 122 34.66 -7.19 0.07
CA ASP A 122 35.95 -6.75 0.59
C ASP A 122 37.03 -6.58 -0.50
N ALA A 123 38.23 -6.17 -0.08
CA ALA A 123 39.37 -5.92 -0.95
C ALA A 123 39.94 -7.19 -1.61
N ASP A 124 39.66 -8.37 -1.05
CA ASP A 124 40.06 -9.67 -1.61
C ASP A 124 38.97 -10.25 -2.54
N GLY A 125 37.88 -9.50 -2.75
CA GLY A 125 36.76 -9.90 -3.59
C GLY A 125 35.83 -10.92 -2.93
N LYS A 126 35.95 -11.17 -1.63
CA LYS A 126 34.99 -11.98 -0.87
C LYS A 126 33.78 -11.13 -0.53
N PHE A 127 32.61 -11.75 -0.47
CA PHE A 127 31.37 -11.04 -0.24
C PHE A 127 30.43 -11.83 0.66
N ALA A 128 29.53 -11.12 1.32
CA ALA A 128 28.41 -11.68 2.04
C ALA A 128 27.12 -10.96 1.65
N GLU A 129 25.99 -11.65 1.76
CA GLU A 129 24.68 -11.15 1.38
C GLU A 129 23.62 -11.42 2.44
N VAL A 130 22.66 -10.51 2.52
CA VAL A 130 21.38 -10.72 3.21
C VAL A 130 20.25 -10.35 2.28
N SER A 131 19.11 -11.03 2.43
CA SER A 131 17.94 -10.78 1.58
C SER A 131 16.64 -11.03 2.33
N PHE A 132 15.58 -10.37 1.87
CA PHE A 132 14.20 -10.66 2.22
C PHE A 132 13.28 -10.27 1.07
N LYS A 133 12.04 -10.75 1.14
CA LYS A 133 10.98 -10.46 0.17
C LYS A 133 10.04 -9.37 0.64
N VAL A 134 9.61 -8.53 -0.28
CA VAL A 134 8.53 -7.56 -0.08
C VAL A 134 7.38 -7.96 -0.99
N THR A 135 6.24 -8.26 -0.41
CA THR A 135 4.99 -8.48 -1.14
C THR A 135 4.24 -7.16 -1.19
N VAL A 136 4.16 -6.55 -2.37
CA VAL A 136 3.45 -5.28 -2.57
C VAL A 136 2.03 -5.59 -3.04
N GLU A 137 1.09 -5.44 -2.13
CA GLU A 137 -0.33 -5.62 -2.40
C GLU A 137 -0.94 -4.38 -3.06
N GLN A 138 -2.07 -4.58 -3.73
CA GLN A 138 -2.80 -3.46 -4.32
C GLN A 138 -3.28 -2.50 -3.23
N ALA A 139 -3.00 -1.21 -3.40
CA ALA A 139 -3.53 -0.18 -2.53
C ALA A 139 -5.03 0.03 -2.80
N GLY A 140 -5.77 0.30 -1.73
CA GLY A 140 -7.21 0.55 -1.77
C GLY A 140 -8.05 -0.68 -1.49
N VAL A 141 -9.33 -0.56 -1.82
CA VAL A 141 -10.36 -1.57 -1.58
C VAL A 141 -11.19 -1.76 -2.84
N ALA A 142 -11.75 -2.94 -3.03
CA ALA A 142 -12.70 -3.16 -4.10
C ALA A 142 -13.91 -2.24 -3.93
N VAL A 143 -14.35 -1.63 -5.02
CA VAL A 143 -15.50 -0.74 -5.02
C VAL A 143 -16.51 -1.15 -6.09
N LYS A 144 -17.78 -0.89 -5.80
CA LYS A 144 -18.89 -1.08 -6.73
C LYS A 144 -19.42 0.26 -7.19
N LYS A 145 -19.48 0.48 -8.51
CA LYS A 145 -20.10 1.66 -9.11
C LYS A 145 -21.53 1.33 -9.55
N LYS A 146 -22.51 2.10 -9.05
CA LYS A 146 -23.91 2.07 -9.46
C LYS A 146 -24.27 3.39 -10.10
N THR A 147 -24.68 3.36 -11.37
CA THR A 147 -25.00 4.57 -12.12
C THR A 147 -26.49 4.80 -12.24
N ASN A 148 -26.88 6.06 -12.48
CA ASN A 148 -28.25 6.48 -12.77
C ASN A 148 -29.26 6.07 -11.70
N VAL A 149 -28.90 6.16 -10.42
CA VAL A 149 -29.83 5.95 -9.31
C VAL A 149 -30.77 7.16 -9.26
N GLU A 150 -32.05 6.93 -9.56
CA GLU A 150 -33.08 7.95 -9.52
C GLU A 150 -33.77 7.99 -8.16
N PHE A 151 -33.96 9.20 -7.65
CA PHE A 151 -34.71 9.47 -6.43
C PHE A 151 -35.89 10.38 -6.74
N GLY A 152 -36.95 10.20 -5.96
CA GLY A 152 -38.02 11.15 -5.77
C GLY A 152 -38.01 11.68 -4.33
N SER A 153 -38.32 12.95 -4.14
CA SER A 153 -38.56 13.51 -2.79
C SER A 153 -39.84 12.90 -2.18
N PHE A 154 -40.20 13.31 -0.97
CA PHE A 154 -41.34 12.77 -0.19
C PHE A 154 -42.70 12.82 -0.92
N ASN A 155 -42.83 13.64 -1.95
CA ASN A 155 -44.02 13.85 -2.76
C ASN A 155 -43.99 13.12 -4.12
N ASP A 156 -43.06 12.18 -4.35
CA ASP A 156 -42.87 11.50 -5.64
C ASP A 156 -42.91 9.96 -5.53
N ALA A 157 -43.28 9.29 -6.63
CA ALA A 157 -43.48 7.85 -6.68
C ALA A 157 -42.18 7.03 -6.82
N ILE A 158 -41.05 7.63 -7.24
CA ILE A 158 -39.77 6.91 -7.48
C ILE A 158 -39.19 6.35 -6.17
N GLY A 159 -39.40 7.04 -5.05
CA GLY A 159 -38.88 6.68 -3.73
C GLY A 159 -37.68 7.52 -3.31
N SER A 160 -37.55 7.69 -2.00
CA SER A 160 -36.64 8.66 -1.38
C SER A 160 -35.48 7.98 -0.65
N PHE A 161 -35.53 6.67 -0.44
CA PHE A 161 -34.63 5.98 0.48
C PHE A 161 -33.72 5.03 -0.29
N TYR A 162 -32.42 5.05 -0.04
CA TYR A 162 -31.47 4.18 -0.73
C TYR A 162 -30.70 3.32 0.26
N ALA A 163 -30.67 2.03 -0.04
CA ALA A 163 -29.84 1.04 0.64
C ALA A 163 -28.61 0.75 -0.21
N THR A 164 -27.43 1.12 0.30
CA THR A 164 -26.17 0.94 -0.46
C THR A 164 -25.77 -0.53 -0.56
N SER A 165 -26.23 -1.37 0.37
CA SER A 165 -25.91 -2.81 0.43
C SER A 165 -26.55 -3.63 -0.69
N ASN A 166 -27.77 -3.29 -1.10
CA ASN A 166 -28.50 -3.99 -2.15
C ASN A 166 -28.88 -3.09 -3.35
N GLU A 167 -28.37 -1.85 -3.35
CA GLU A 167 -28.53 -0.86 -4.42
C GLU A 167 -30.00 -0.57 -4.79
N THR A 168 -30.90 -0.69 -3.81
CA THR A 168 -32.34 -0.51 -4.00
C THR A 168 -32.79 0.86 -3.51
N VAL A 169 -33.57 1.54 -4.35
CA VAL A 169 -34.35 2.72 -3.96
C VAL A 169 -35.71 2.25 -3.48
N TYR A 170 -36.07 2.61 -2.25
CA TYR A 170 -37.34 2.29 -1.62
C TYR A 170 -38.25 3.53 -1.59
N THR A 171 -39.53 3.27 -1.78
CA THR A 171 -40.60 4.19 -1.40
C THR A 171 -40.67 4.34 0.13
N ILE A 172 -41.43 5.31 0.62
CA ILE A 172 -41.66 5.51 2.06
C ILE A 172 -42.09 4.22 2.76
N SER A 173 -43.10 3.53 2.22
CA SER A 173 -43.59 2.27 2.81
C SER A 173 -42.59 1.13 2.68
N GLY A 174 -41.86 1.05 1.56
CA GLY A 174 -40.79 0.07 1.38
C GLY A 174 -39.66 0.24 2.39
N ALA A 175 -39.27 1.49 2.65
CA ALA A 175 -38.22 1.86 3.59
C ALA A 175 -38.62 1.53 5.04
N ALA A 176 -39.86 1.79 5.43
CA ALA A 176 -40.38 1.45 6.75
C ALA A 176 -40.32 -0.06 7.06
N ASN A 177 -40.39 -0.93 6.04
CA ASN A 177 -40.21 -2.38 6.16
C ASN A 177 -38.75 -2.84 6.10
N ASN A 178 -37.82 -1.95 5.70
CA ASN A 178 -36.42 -2.25 5.45
C ASN A 178 -35.48 -1.27 6.16
N GLN A 179 -35.87 -0.78 7.34
CA GLN A 179 -35.18 0.29 8.07
C GLN A 179 -33.69 -0.01 8.27
N ALA A 180 -33.36 -1.26 8.59
CA ALA A 180 -31.99 -1.74 8.79
C ALA A 180 -31.16 -1.87 7.49
N LEU A 181 -31.71 -1.56 6.32
CA LEU A 181 -30.98 -1.50 5.05
C LEU A 181 -30.76 -0.07 4.58
N VAL A 182 -31.63 0.87 4.96
CA VAL A 182 -31.60 2.24 4.45
C VAL A 182 -30.41 3.01 5.03
N ASN A 183 -29.57 3.53 4.15
CA ASN A 183 -28.41 4.33 4.52
C ASN A 183 -28.59 5.82 4.18
N ILE A 184 -29.33 6.12 3.11
CA ILE A 184 -29.41 7.47 2.54
C ILE A 184 -30.89 7.80 2.26
N ILE A 185 -31.27 9.05 2.52
CA ILE A 185 -32.57 9.64 2.22
C ILE A 185 -32.33 10.83 1.30
N PHE A 186 -33.05 10.93 0.19
CA PHE A 186 -33.11 12.13 -0.64
C PHE A 186 -34.39 12.91 -0.34
N PHE A 187 -34.27 14.22 -0.19
CA PHE A 187 -35.41 15.12 -0.14
C PHE A 187 -35.04 16.51 -0.66
N LYS A 188 -36.08 17.27 -1.01
CA LYS A 188 -35.96 18.70 -1.27
C LYS A 188 -36.74 19.50 -0.23
N GLY A 189 -36.03 20.30 0.56
CA GLY A 189 -36.60 21.23 1.53
C GLY A 189 -36.53 22.68 1.05
N ALA A 190 -37.39 23.56 1.59
CA ALA A 190 -37.37 24.99 1.26
C ALA A 190 -36.04 25.66 1.64
N THR A 191 -35.49 25.32 2.82
CA THR A 191 -34.22 25.85 3.32
C THR A 191 -33.03 24.97 2.93
N ASN A 192 -33.23 23.64 2.89
CA ASN A 192 -32.16 22.69 2.61
C ASN A 192 -31.84 22.59 1.11
N GLY A 193 -32.78 22.94 0.24
CA GLY A 193 -32.68 22.61 -1.19
C GLY A 193 -32.62 21.09 -1.39
N ASN A 194 -32.04 20.66 -2.50
CA ASN A 194 -31.77 19.24 -2.76
C ASN A 194 -30.76 18.71 -1.73
N THR A 195 -31.12 17.63 -1.04
CA THR A 195 -30.37 17.12 0.12
C THR A 195 -30.33 15.60 0.09
N ILE A 196 -29.17 15.04 0.41
CA ILE A 196 -29.06 13.66 0.88
C ILE A 196 -28.76 13.67 2.37
N ALA A 197 -29.42 12.80 3.13
CA ALA A 197 -29.32 12.72 4.57
C ALA A 197 -29.33 11.27 5.05
N ALA A 198 -28.93 11.05 6.30
CA ALA A 198 -29.08 9.79 6.98
C ALA A 198 -30.46 9.69 7.65
N PRO A 199 -30.98 8.48 7.89
CA PRO A 199 -32.20 8.27 8.68
C PRO A 199 -32.21 8.90 10.08
N ASP A 200 -31.04 9.18 10.68
CA ASP A 200 -30.93 9.87 11.96
C ASP A 200 -30.84 11.40 11.86
N ASP A 201 -30.88 11.98 10.65
CA ASP A 201 -30.83 13.43 10.49
C ASP A 201 -32.09 14.13 11.02
N THR A 202 -31.89 15.22 11.74
CA THR A 202 -32.96 15.98 12.38
C THR A 202 -33.89 16.66 11.40
N ASP A 203 -33.41 17.12 10.24
CA ASP A 203 -34.25 17.80 9.25
C ASP A 203 -35.01 16.78 8.41
N ALA A 204 -34.41 15.62 8.11
CA ALA A 204 -35.14 14.52 7.50
C ALA A 204 -36.31 14.07 8.41
N ALA A 205 -36.11 14.12 9.73
CA ALA A 205 -37.14 13.75 10.72
C ALA A 205 -38.28 14.77 10.84
N THR A 206 -38.17 15.99 10.28
CA THR A 206 -39.28 16.96 10.27
C THR A 206 -40.24 16.78 9.09
N ILE A 207 -39.94 15.86 8.17
CA ILE A 207 -40.80 15.53 7.03
C ILE A 207 -41.77 14.43 7.48
N ASP A 208 -42.99 14.82 7.82
CA ASP A 208 -44.03 13.94 8.38
C ASP A 208 -44.29 12.72 7.47
N GLU A 209 -44.24 12.89 6.14
CA GLU A 209 -44.46 11.80 5.18
C GLU A 209 -43.42 10.68 5.31
N PHE A 210 -42.19 10.98 5.75
CA PHE A 210 -41.18 9.95 5.96
C PHE A 210 -41.43 9.09 7.21
N ASN A 211 -42.22 9.60 8.15
CA ASN A 211 -42.63 8.88 9.36
C ASN A 211 -41.44 8.28 10.15
N LEU A 212 -40.31 9.00 10.18
CA LEU A 212 -39.06 8.52 10.76
C LEU A 212 -39.15 8.39 12.29
N ASP A 213 -40.01 9.14 12.95
CA ASP A 213 -40.28 9.03 14.39
C ASP A 213 -40.77 7.63 14.80
N THR A 214 -41.43 6.91 13.89
CA THR A 214 -41.86 5.51 14.12
C THR A 214 -40.78 4.47 13.86
N TRP A 215 -39.64 4.86 13.28
CA TRP A 215 -38.56 3.92 12.98
C TRP A 215 -37.83 3.52 14.26
N THR A 216 -37.61 2.21 14.41
CA THR A 216 -36.83 1.64 15.52
C THR A 216 -35.34 1.59 15.20
N THR A 217 -34.98 1.56 13.91
CA THR A 217 -33.59 1.55 13.44
C THR A 217 -33.34 2.74 12.53
N LYS A 218 -32.37 3.58 12.88
CA LYS A 218 -31.96 4.75 12.08
C LYS A 218 -30.44 4.72 11.88
N LYS A 219 -30.01 4.29 10.69
CA LYS A 219 -28.58 4.23 10.37
C LYS A 219 -27.94 5.61 10.36
N LYS A 220 -26.72 5.68 10.88
CA LYS A 220 -25.95 6.90 11.04
C LYS A 220 -24.92 7.10 9.92
N THR A 221 -25.38 7.22 8.68
CA THR A 221 -24.49 7.59 7.57
C THR A 221 -24.01 9.04 7.76
N ARG A 222 -22.75 9.31 7.42
CA ARG A 222 -22.15 10.64 7.52
C ARG A 222 -21.60 11.10 6.19
N PHE A 223 -21.73 12.39 5.92
CA PHE A 223 -21.46 12.99 4.63
C PHE A 223 -20.49 14.17 4.76
N ILE A 224 -19.60 14.30 3.78
CA ILE A 224 -18.68 15.41 3.60
C ILE A 224 -18.77 15.83 2.13
N LYS A 225 -19.12 17.09 1.87
CA LYS A 225 -19.02 17.64 0.50
C LYS A 225 -17.55 17.85 0.16
N VAL A 226 -17.06 17.21 -0.89
CA VAL A 226 -15.65 17.26 -1.28
C VAL A 226 -15.45 18.11 -2.53
N SER A 227 -14.21 18.55 -2.77
CA SER A 227 -13.82 19.29 -3.98
C SER A 227 -13.51 18.40 -5.18
N MET A 228 -13.74 17.07 -5.07
CA MET A 228 -13.59 16.13 -6.17
C MET A 228 -14.51 16.51 -7.33
N THR A 229 -13.95 16.54 -8.54
CA THR A 229 -14.67 16.82 -9.77
C THR A 229 -15.42 15.58 -10.27
N ALA A 230 -16.44 15.80 -11.11
CA ALA A 230 -17.16 14.70 -11.77
C ALA A 230 -16.23 13.80 -12.61
N ALA A 231 -15.23 14.38 -13.28
CA ALA A 231 -14.26 13.65 -14.09
C ALA A 231 -13.35 12.75 -13.22
N GLU A 232 -12.89 13.24 -12.07
CA GLU A 232 -12.11 12.42 -11.12
C GLU A 232 -12.94 11.27 -10.56
N PHE A 233 -14.20 11.53 -10.19
CA PHE A 233 -15.14 10.47 -9.79
C PHE A 233 -15.33 9.44 -10.91
N ASP A 234 -15.45 9.88 -12.17
CA ASP A 234 -15.66 9.00 -13.30
C ASP A 234 -14.43 8.17 -13.69
N ALA A 235 -13.23 8.64 -13.34
CA ALA A 235 -11.98 7.92 -13.52
C ALA A 235 -11.77 6.79 -12.48
N ILE A 236 -12.56 6.74 -11.40
CA ILE A 236 -12.44 5.67 -10.39
C ILE A 236 -12.82 4.32 -11.00
N GLY A 237 -11.86 3.38 -10.97
CA GLY A 237 -12.02 2.01 -11.43
C GLY A 237 -12.64 1.06 -10.38
N GLY A 238 -12.39 -0.24 -10.53
CA GLY A 238 -12.92 -1.28 -9.62
C GLY A 238 -12.21 -1.38 -8.26
N VAL A 239 -11.07 -0.70 -8.08
CA VAL A 239 -10.33 -0.61 -6.82
C VAL A 239 -10.01 0.86 -6.56
N TYR A 240 -10.19 1.31 -5.33
CA TYR A 240 -9.96 2.71 -4.96
C TYR A 240 -9.38 2.84 -3.55
N SER A 241 -8.43 3.75 -3.39
CA SER A 241 -7.90 4.13 -2.07
C SER A 241 -8.63 5.38 -1.58
N PHE A 242 -9.57 5.19 -0.65
CA PHE A 242 -10.28 6.31 -0.05
C PHE A 242 -9.37 7.11 0.88
N PRO A 243 -9.43 8.46 0.85
CA PRO A 243 -8.79 9.27 1.86
C PRO A 243 -9.39 8.99 3.24
N GLU A 244 -8.67 9.36 4.30
CA GLU A 244 -9.18 9.27 5.67
C GLU A 244 -10.53 10.01 5.79
N PHE A 245 -11.50 9.37 6.45
CA PHE A 245 -12.81 9.98 6.68
C PHE A 245 -12.78 10.79 7.98
N SER A 246 -12.79 12.12 7.87
CA SER A 246 -12.81 13.03 9.02
C SER A 246 -14.21 13.12 9.65
N ASP A 247 -14.42 12.41 10.76
CA ASP A 247 -15.68 12.49 11.52
C ASP A 247 -15.95 13.92 12.05
N ALA A 248 -14.90 14.72 12.29
CA ALA A 248 -15.02 16.11 12.73
C ALA A 248 -15.59 17.04 11.65
N SER A 249 -15.43 16.69 10.37
CA SER A 249 -15.94 17.46 9.23
C SER A 249 -17.25 16.89 8.67
N ALA A 250 -17.71 15.78 9.22
CA ALA A 250 -18.89 15.06 8.78
C ALA A 250 -20.19 15.65 9.33
N SER A 251 -21.24 15.54 8.53
CA SER A 251 -22.61 15.91 8.87
C SER A 251 -23.56 14.74 8.63
N SER A 252 -24.72 14.72 9.30
CA SER A 252 -25.81 13.77 9.02
C SER A 252 -26.49 14.01 7.66
N LYS A 253 -26.17 15.13 7.00
CA LYS A 253 -26.68 15.50 5.66
C LYS A 253 -25.68 16.29 4.83
N ALA A 254 -25.84 16.22 3.52
CA ALA A 254 -25.25 17.15 2.55
C ALA A 254 -26.39 17.85 1.79
N ASN A 255 -26.54 19.16 2.05
CA ASN A 255 -27.62 19.99 1.52
C ASN A 255 -27.14 20.92 0.40
N GLN A 256 -28.06 21.68 -0.19
CA GLN A 256 -27.79 22.64 -1.26
C GLN A 256 -26.98 22.00 -2.39
N LEU A 257 -27.37 20.79 -2.77
CA LEU A 257 -26.71 20.03 -3.81
C LEU A 257 -26.97 20.69 -5.17
N ALA A 258 -25.94 20.65 -6.02
CA ALA A 258 -25.97 21.06 -7.41
C ALA A 258 -25.39 19.94 -8.30
N ALA A 259 -25.77 19.91 -9.57
CA ALA A 259 -25.21 18.98 -10.55
C ALA A 259 -23.67 19.07 -10.56
N GLY A 260 -23.01 17.91 -10.63
CA GLY A 260 -21.56 17.78 -10.57
C GLY A 260 -20.96 17.80 -9.16
N ASN A 261 -21.74 18.05 -8.10
CA ASN A 261 -21.23 17.90 -6.73
C ASN A 261 -20.92 16.43 -6.43
N VAL A 262 -19.81 16.20 -5.74
CA VAL A 262 -19.43 14.89 -5.20
C VAL A 262 -19.44 14.95 -3.68
N ILE A 263 -20.06 13.95 -3.06
CA ILE A 263 -20.22 13.83 -1.62
C ILE A 263 -19.50 12.56 -1.19
N TYR A 264 -18.51 12.69 -0.31
CA TYR A 264 -17.89 11.57 0.36
C TYR A 264 -18.76 11.14 1.53
N PHE A 265 -19.00 9.85 1.69
CA PHE A 265 -19.80 9.33 2.80
C PHE A 265 -19.19 8.09 3.44
N LYS A 266 -19.55 7.89 4.71
CA LYS A 266 -19.26 6.69 5.49
C LYS A 266 -20.57 6.19 6.08
N THR A 267 -20.92 4.93 5.79
CA THR A 267 -22.09 4.25 6.37
C THR A 267 -21.85 3.91 7.84
N GLU A 268 -22.90 3.58 8.58
CA GLU A 268 -22.78 3.14 9.98
C GLU A 268 -21.92 1.86 10.11
N GLU A 269 -21.96 0.99 9.09
CA GLU A 269 -21.15 -0.22 8.99
C GLU A 269 -19.67 0.05 8.65
N GLY A 270 -19.29 1.33 8.47
CA GLY A 270 -17.92 1.73 8.18
C GLY A 270 -17.54 1.72 6.70
N LYS A 271 -18.43 1.26 5.80
CA LYS A 271 -18.17 1.31 4.35
C LYS A 271 -18.13 2.74 3.85
N ARG A 272 -17.09 3.07 3.09
CA ARG A 272 -16.87 4.38 2.48
C ARG A 272 -17.41 4.42 1.05
N GLY A 273 -17.76 5.61 0.58
CA GLY A 273 -18.22 5.78 -0.79
C GLY A 273 -18.36 7.23 -1.23
N TYR A 274 -18.59 7.43 -2.52
CA TYR A 274 -18.91 8.72 -3.10
C TYR A 274 -20.29 8.70 -3.75
N ALA A 275 -21.03 9.80 -3.61
CA ALA A 275 -22.25 10.07 -4.36
C ALA A 275 -22.01 11.30 -5.25
N LYS A 276 -22.12 11.13 -6.57
CA LYS A 276 -22.03 12.22 -7.55
C LYS A 276 -23.42 12.60 -8.02
N VAL A 277 -23.76 13.88 -7.92
CA VAL A 277 -25.01 14.43 -8.44
C VAL A 277 -24.92 14.53 -9.97
N ILE A 278 -25.78 13.81 -10.68
CA ILE A 278 -25.89 13.87 -12.15
C ILE A 278 -26.85 14.97 -12.57
N ASP A 279 -28.06 14.92 -12.03
CA ASP A 279 -29.14 15.85 -12.37
C ASP A 279 -30.04 16.03 -11.15
N LEU A 280 -30.62 17.22 -11.03
CA LEU A 280 -31.58 17.56 -9.98
C LEU A 280 -32.95 17.93 -10.53
N TYR A 281 -33.18 17.79 -11.85
CA TYR A 281 -34.41 18.08 -12.58
C TYR A 281 -34.96 19.51 -12.33
N LEU A 282 -35.65 20.09 -13.32
CA LEU A 282 -36.09 21.50 -13.23
C LEU A 282 -37.02 21.80 -12.04
N LYS A 283 -37.78 20.80 -11.56
CA LYS A 283 -38.65 20.95 -10.38
C LYS A 283 -37.94 20.67 -9.06
N GLY A 284 -36.76 20.03 -9.05
CA GLY A 284 -36.01 19.68 -7.83
C GLY A 284 -36.58 18.54 -6.99
N ASP A 285 -37.77 18.03 -7.31
CA ASP A 285 -38.40 16.96 -6.52
C ASP A 285 -37.92 15.56 -6.95
N LYS A 286 -37.00 15.52 -7.91
CA LYS A 286 -36.34 14.31 -8.38
C LYS A 286 -34.85 14.57 -8.46
N ALA A 287 -34.06 13.53 -8.33
CA ALA A 287 -32.63 13.62 -8.53
C ALA A 287 -32.07 12.34 -9.13
N LYS A 288 -30.92 12.47 -9.76
CA LYS A 288 -30.16 11.37 -10.33
C LYS A 288 -28.74 11.40 -9.79
N PHE A 289 -28.27 10.26 -9.31
CA PHE A 289 -26.94 10.12 -8.73
C PHE A 289 -26.21 8.91 -9.31
N ASP A 290 -24.89 9.02 -9.34
CA ASP A 290 -24.01 7.86 -9.41
C ASP A 290 -23.40 7.62 -8.03
N PHE A 291 -23.27 6.35 -7.62
CA PHE A 291 -22.63 5.94 -6.38
C PHE A 291 -21.42 5.07 -6.66
N ILE A 292 -20.38 5.25 -5.85
CA ILE A 292 -19.27 4.31 -5.71
C ILE A 292 -19.22 3.91 -4.22
N VAL A 293 -19.24 2.62 -3.92
CA VAL A 293 -19.26 2.12 -2.53
C VAL A 293 -18.22 1.02 -2.37
N GLU A 294 -17.45 1.08 -1.28
CA GLU A 294 -16.60 0.00 -0.80
C GLU A 294 -17.38 -1.31 -0.68
N GLN A 295 -16.81 -2.41 -1.21
CA GLN A 295 -17.44 -3.74 -1.22
C GLN A 295 -17.28 -4.47 0.11
#